data_AF-A0A2S9GN76-F1
#
_entry.id   AF-A0A2S9GN76-F1
#
_cell.length_a   1.000
_cell.length_b   1.000
_cell.length_c   1.000
_cell.angle_alpha   90.00
_cell.angle_beta   90.00
_cell.angle_gamma   90.00
#
_symmetry.space_group_name_H-M   'P 1'
#
loop_
_entity.id
_entity.type
_entity.pdbx_description
1 polymer ?
#
loop_
_entity_poly.entity_id
_entity_poly.type
_entity_poly.pdbx_seq_one_letter_code
_entity_poly.pdbx_strand_id
1 'polypeptide(L)' 'MTVEATSNLKSGIDLRYVDEQARPQDDLFGHVNGRWLSEYQIPADRATDGAFRTLYDRAE' A
#
# COMPACT_ATOMS: atom_id res chain seq x y z
N MET A 1 21.82 -30.64 13.16
CA MET A 1 20.57 -30.01 12.71
C MET A 1 20.33 -28.78 13.57
N THR A 2 20.86 -27.64 13.16
CA THR A 2 20.71 -26.36 13.88
C THR A 2 19.48 -25.67 13.34
N VAL A 3 18.49 -25.46 14.21
CA VAL A 3 17.28 -24.71 13.87
C VAL A 3 17.65 -23.23 13.95
N GLU A 4 17.91 -22.62 12.79
CA GLU A 4 18.11 -21.17 12.67
C GLU A 4 16.86 -20.43 13.16
N ALA A 5 17.07 -19.40 13.97
CA ALA A 5 16.00 -18.59 14.53
C ALA A 5 15.17 -17.96 13.41
N THR A 6 13.87 -18.27 13.35
CA THR A 6 12.91 -17.51 12.55
C THR A 6 12.83 -16.10 13.12
N SER A 7 13.71 -15.21 12.66
CA SER A 7 13.51 -13.77 12.81
C SER A 7 12.10 -13.44 12.34
N ASN A 8 11.41 -12.55 13.04
CA ASN A 8 10.03 -12.19 12.76
C ASN A 8 9.97 -11.39 11.44
N LEU A 9 10.01 -12.11 10.32
CA LEU A 9 10.07 -11.54 8.97
C LEU A 9 8.84 -10.68 8.73
N LYS A 10 9.07 -9.43 8.35
CA LYS A 10 7.99 -8.54 7.90
C LYS A 10 7.65 -8.89 6.46
N SER A 11 6.37 -8.97 6.14
CA SER A 11 5.89 -9.32 4.78
C SER A 11 6.25 -8.26 3.74
N GLY A 12 6.49 -7.01 4.15
CA GLY A 12 6.66 -5.88 3.24
C GLY A 12 5.35 -5.34 2.65
N ILE A 13 4.20 -5.91 3.04
CA ILE A 13 2.88 -5.49 2.55
C ILE A 13 2.21 -4.61 3.61
N ASP A 14 1.78 -3.42 3.19
CA ASP A 14 1.02 -2.51 4.03
C ASP A 14 -0.47 -2.81 3.92
N LEU A 15 -1.05 -3.39 4.98
CA LEU A 15 -2.46 -3.78 5.01
C LEU A 15 -3.38 -2.69 5.56
N ARG A 16 -2.86 -1.50 5.91
CA ARG A 16 -3.66 -0.42 6.51
C ARG A 16 -4.73 0.14 5.58
N TYR A 17 -4.53 -0.01 4.27
CA TYR A 17 -5.39 0.56 3.24
C TYR A 17 -6.35 -0.44 2.59
N VAL A 18 -6.39 -1.68 3.11
CA VAL A 18 -7.30 -2.71 2.61
C VAL A 18 -8.75 -2.27 2.78
N ASP A 19 -9.52 -2.45 1.71
CA ASP A 19 -10.98 -2.39 1.72
C ASP A 19 -11.55 -3.81 1.68
N GLU A 20 -12.11 -4.24 2.82
CA GLU A 20 -12.71 -5.55 2.99
C GLU A 20 -14.01 -5.74 2.19
N GLN A 21 -14.64 -4.66 1.72
CA GLN A 21 -15.86 -4.72 0.92
C GLN A 21 -15.56 -5.04 -0.55
N ALA A 22 -14.38 -4.68 -1.05
CA ALA A 22 -13.92 -5.07 -2.37
C ALA A 22 -13.36 -6.50 -2.32
N ARG A 23 -14.05 -7.46 -2.95
CA ARG A 23 -13.55 -8.85 -3.03
C ARG A 23 -12.26 -8.88 -3.88
N PRO A 24 -11.16 -9.47 -3.40
CA PRO A 24 -9.88 -9.46 -4.13
C PRO A 24 -9.92 -10.25 -5.45
N GLN A 25 -10.86 -11.19 -5.62
CA GLN A 25 -11.02 -11.92 -6.88
C GLN A 25 -11.72 -11.07 -7.96
N ASP A 26 -12.51 -10.09 -7.54
CA ASP A 26 -13.27 -9.22 -8.42
C ASP A 26 -12.46 -7.95 -8.74
N ASP A 27 -11.79 -7.37 -7.73
CA ASP A 27 -10.89 -6.22 -7.87
C ASP A 27 -9.78 -6.26 -6.80
N LEU A 28 -8.61 -6.78 -7.18
CA LEU A 28 -7.45 -6.82 -6.30
C LEU A 28 -6.91 -5.41 -5.99
N PHE A 29 -6.97 -4.48 -6.95
CA PHE A 29 -6.42 -3.15 -6.76
C PHE A 29 -7.26 -2.36 -5.76
N GLY A 30 -8.58 -2.39 -5.92
CA GLY A 30 -9.55 -1.84 -4.96
C GLY A 30 -9.48 -2.54 -3.61
N HIS A 31 -9.32 -3.86 -3.55
CA HIS A 31 -9.18 -4.57 -2.27
C HIS A 31 -7.95 -4.09 -1.48
N VAL A 32 -6.79 -3.98 -2.12
CA VAL A 32 -5.54 -3.65 -1.40
C VAL A 32 -5.41 -2.16 -1.10
N ASN A 33 -5.92 -1.28 -1.97
CA ASN A 33 -5.70 0.17 -1.89
C ASN A 33 -6.98 0.97 -1.63
N GLY A 34 -8.13 0.32 -1.47
CA GLY A 34 -9.45 0.96 -1.52
C GLY A 34 -9.62 2.08 -0.50
N ARG A 35 -9.16 1.89 0.74
CA ARG A 35 -9.25 2.95 1.76
C ARG A 35 -8.38 4.16 1.41
N TRP A 36 -7.20 3.94 0.83
CA TRP A 36 -6.35 5.04 0.35
C TRP A 36 -7.05 5.79 -0.79
N LEU A 37 -7.63 5.07 -1.75
CA LEU A 37 -8.35 5.67 -2.88
C LEU A 37 -9.56 6.50 -2.43
N SER A 38 -10.26 6.10 -1.37
CA SER A 38 -11.44 6.82 -0.87
C SER A 38 -11.11 8.02 0.01
N GLU A 39 -10.04 7.96 0.78
CA GLU A 39 -9.72 8.96 1.81
C GLU A 39 -8.63 9.95 1.40
N TYR A 40 -7.73 9.54 0.50
CA TYR A 40 -6.58 10.36 0.13
C TYR A 40 -6.97 11.45 -0.86
N GLN A 41 -6.70 12.71 -0.49
CA GLN A 41 -6.87 13.85 -1.36
C GLN A 41 -5.54 14.19 -2.05
N ILE A 42 -5.54 14.20 -3.39
CA ILE A 42 -4.37 14.65 -4.16
C ILE A 42 -4.11 16.14 -3.83
N PRO A 43 -2.89 16.52 -3.42
CA PRO A 43 -2.51 17.91 -3.21
C PRO A 43 -2.76 18.79 -4.45
N ALA A 44 -3.16 20.05 -4.25
CA ALA A 44 -3.55 20.94 -5.34
C ALA A 44 -2.41 21.32 -6.31
N ASP A 45 -1.15 21.06 -5.94
CA ASP A 45 0.04 21.36 -6.73
C ASP A 45 0.38 20.27 -7.76
N ARG A 46 -0.38 19.17 -7.80
CA ARG A 46 -0.10 18.01 -8.66
C ARG A 46 -1.36 17.38 -9.22
N ALA A 47 -1.24 16.79 -10.41
CA ALA A 47 -2.33 16.08 -11.09
C ALA A 47 -2.40 14.59 -10.72
N THR A 48 -1.30 14.01 -10.22
CA THR A 48 -1.19 12.58 -9.87
C THR A 48 -0.37 12.42 -8.59
N ASP A 49 -0.78 11.49 -7.73
CA ASP A 49 -0.02 11.05 -6.56
C ASP A 49 -0.10 9.52 -6.39
N GLY A 50 0.74 8.97 -5.51
CA GLY A 50 0.84 7.55 -5.20
C GLY A 50 2.27 7.17 -4.81
N ALA A 51 2.56 5.87 -4.82
CA ALA A 51 3.85 5.33 -4.37
C ALA A 51 5.06 5.95 -5.12
N PHE A 52 4.97 6.12 -6.44
CA PHE A 52 6.07 6.72 -7.22
C PHE A 52 6.31 8.19 -6.87
N ARG A 53 5.25 8.98 -6.68
CA ARG A 53 5.36 10.38 -6.28
C ARG A 53 5.97 10.49 -4.88
N THR A 54 5.59 9.58 -3.97
CA THR A 54 6.19 9.48 -2.63
C THR A 54 7.69 9.15 -2.70
N LEU A 55 8.12 8.28 -3.62
CA LEU A 55 9.54 7.98 -3.81
C LEU A 55 10.29 9.18 -4.39
N TYR A 56 9.69 9.90 -5.34
CA TYR A 56 10.26 11.14 -5.88
C TYR A 56 10.43 12.19 -4.77
N ASP A 57 9.41 12.43 -3.94
CA ASP A 57 9.47 13.40 -2.82
C ASP A 57 10.57 13.05 -1.79
N ARG A 58 10.95 11.76 -1.67
CA ARG A 58 12.02 11.31 -0.76
C ARG A 58 13.41 11.33 -1.40
N ALA A 59 13.48 11.41 -2.72
CA ALA A 59 14.73 11.44 -3.47
C ALA A 59 15.27 12.87 -3.66
N GLU A 60 14.41 13.88 -3.50
CA GLU A 60 14.80 15.28 -3.31
C GLU A 60 15.36 15.51 -1.90
#